data_AF-A0ABC8TXA5-F1
#
_entry.id   AF-A0ABC8TXA5-F1
#
_cell.length_a   1.000
_cell.length_b   1.000
_cell.length_c   1.000
_cell.angle_alpha   90.00
_cell.angle_beta   90.00
_cell.angle_gamma   90.00
#
_symmetry.space_group_name_H-M   'P 1'
#
loop_
_entity.id
_entity.type
_entity.pdbx_description
1 polymer ?
#
loop_
_entity_poly.entity_id
_entity_poly.type
_entity_poly.pdbx_seq_one_letter_code
_entity_poly.pdbx_strand_id
1 'polypeptide(L)'
;MERMLEKGVEEGRWSQKFISRIQFNGDLVAAYPDIFQLALGSDAEFLLLASDGLWDYMNSLDAVAFVRNQLRQHGDVQIACEALAQAALV
;
A
#
# COMPACT_ATOMS: atom_id res chain seq x y z
N MET A 1 12.30 -12.45 -18.41
CA MET A 1 11.81 -13.45 -17.43
C MET A 1 12.53 -14.79 -17.55
N GLU A 2 12.96 -15.22 -18.73
CA GLU A 2 13.77 -16.45 -18.90
C GLU A 2 15.02 -16.48 -18.02
N ARG A 3 15.78 -15.38 -17.97
CA ARG A 3 16.94 -15.23 -17.06
C ARG A 3 16.61 -15.42 -15.57
N MET A 4 15.38 -15.09 -15.14
CA MET A 4 14.93 -15.31 -13.77
C MET A 4 14.69 -16.81 -13.51
N LEU A 5 14.10 -17.51 -14.48
CA LEU A 5 13.85 -18.95 -14.39
C LEU A 5 15.17 -19.73 -14.39
N GLU A 6 16.10 -19.38 -15.28
CA GLU A 6 17.44 -19.98 -15.35
C GLU A 6 18.19 -19.81 -14.03
N LYS A 7 18.26 -18.58 -13.52
CA LYS A 7 18.85 -18.28 -12.21
C LYS A 7 18.17 -19.04 -11.07
N GLY A 8 16.84 -19.20 -11.13
CA GLY A 8 16.10 -19.99 -10.16
C GLY A 8 16.49 -21.48 -10.14
N VAL A 9 16.81 -22.05 -11.31
CA VAL A 9 17.32 -23.43 -11.41
C VAL A 9 18.74 -23.52 -10.85
N GLU A 10 19.61 -22.56 -11.17
CA GLU A 10 20.98 -22.48 -10.63
C GLU A 10 20.98 -22.37 -9.10
N GLU A 11 20.06 -21.59 -8.52
CA GLU A 11 19.87 -21.43 -7.08
C GLU A 11 19.16 -22.64 -6.42
N GLY A 12 18.78 -23.67 -7.18
CA GLY A 12 18.08 -24.85 -6.66
C GLY A 12 16.64 -24.59 -6.21
N ARG A 13 16.05 -23.45 -6.59
CA ARG A 13 14.68 -23.06 -6.22
C ARG A 13 13.63 -23.74 -7.11
N TRP A 14 14.03 -24.21 -8.31
CA TRP A 14 13.16 -24.74 -9.37
C TRP A 14 13.87 -25.92 -10.05
N SER A 15 13.13 -26.88 -10.61
CA SER A 15 13.73 -27.93 -11.47
C SER A 15 13.68 -27.55 -12.95
N GLN A 16 14.57 -28.12 -13.76
CA GLN A 16 14.55 -27.90 -15.22
C GLN A 16 13.20 -28.30 -15.85
N LYS A 17 12.58 -29.38 -15.34
CA LYS A 17 11.26 -29.87 -15.77
C LYS A 17 10.13 -28.90 -15.39
N PHE A 18 10.32 -28.13 -14.33
CA PHE A 18 9.34 -27.14 -13.91
C PHE A 18 9.38 -25.93 -14.85
N ILE A 19 10.57 -25.38 -15.10
CA ILE A 19 10.70 -24.18 -15.94
C ILE A 19 10.34 -24.45 -17.41
N SER A 20 10.54 -25.67 -17.91
CA SER A 20 10.18 -26.03 -19.30
C SER A 20 8.68 -26.01 -19.59
N ARG A 21 7.84 -25.96 -18.54
CA ARG A 21 6.38 -25.89 -18.64
C ARG A 21 5.84 -24.47 -18.45
N ILE A 22 6.71 -23.53 -18.09
CA ILE A 22 6.30 -22.15 -17.85
C ILE A 22 6.33 -21.40 -19.16
N GLN A 23 5.19 -20.80 -19.49
CA GLN A 23 5.07 -19.86 -20.59
C GLN A 23 4.50 -18.57 -20.02
N PHE A 24 5.29 -17.49 -20.08
CA PHE A 24 4.81 -16.18 -19.68
C PHE A 24 4.08 -15.52 -20.85
N ASN A 25 2.86 -15.06 -20.60
CA ASN A 25 2.00 -14.42 -21.62
C ASN A 25 1.93 -12.90 -21.48
N GLY A 26 2.77 -12.30 -20.63
CA GLY A 26 2.81 -10.87 -20.34
C GLY A 26 3.67 -10.59 -19.12
N ASP A 27 3.77 -9.32 -18.73
CA ASP A 27 4.55 -8.92 -17.56
C ASP A 27 3.91 -9.40 -16.25
N LEU A 28 4.73 -9.91 -15.33
CA LEU A 28 4.26 -10.36 -14.01
C LEU A 28 3.89 -9.21 -13.08
N VAL A 29 4.48 -8.05 -13.31
CA VAL A 29 4.25 -6.82 -12.55
C VAL A 29 4.03 -5.72 -13.56
N ALA A 30 2.88 -5.05 -13.45
CA ALA A 30 2.52 -3.94 -14.29
C ALA A 30 2.66 -2.61 -13.52
N ALA A 31 3.01 -1.56 -14.23
CA ALA A 31 3.01 -0.18 -13.72
C ALA A 31 1.76 0.61 -14.17
N TYR A 32 0.68 -0.10 -14.53
CA TYR A 32 -0.60 0.52 -14.88
C TYR A 32 -1.36 0.83 -13.58
N PRO A 33 -1.57 2.11 -13.25
CA PRO A 33 -2.30 2.47 -12.04
C PRO A 33 -3.80 2.36 -12.26
N ASP A 34 -4.53 2.08 -11.19
CA ASP A 34 -5.96 2.36 -11.14
C ASP A 34 -6.18 3.87 -10.99
N ILE A 35 -7.07 4.44 -11.80
CA ILE A 35 -7.39 5.88 -11.80
C ILE A 35 -8.80 6.08 -11.24
N PHE A 36 -8.90 6.85 -10.16
CA PHE A 36 -10.16 7.24 -9.55
C PHE A 36 -10.32 8.77 -9.59
N GLN A 37 -11.49 9.23 -10.01
CA GLN A 37 -11.86 10.64 -9.96
C GLN A 37 -12.98 10.84 -8.94
N LEU A 38 -12.74 11.70 -7.95
CA LEU A 38 -13.70 12.04 -6.91
C LEU A 38 -13.95 13.56 -6.93
N ALA A 39 -15.21 13.97 -6.96
CA ALA A 39 -15.57 15.36 -6.77
C ALA A 39 -15.50 15.71 -5.28
N LEU A 40 -14.75 16.75 -4.93
CA LEU A 40 -14.68 17.23 -3.55
C LEU A 40 -15.91 18.10 -3.25
N GLY A 41 -16.81 17.57 -2.43
CA GLY A 41 -17.94 18.32 -1.88
C GLY A 41 -17.50 19.27 -0.76
N SER A 42 -18.36 20.22 -0.40
CA SER A 42 -18.12 21.13 0.74
C SER A 42 -18.12 20.42 2.10
N ASP A 43 -18.59 19.19 2.14
CA ASP A 43 -18.62 18.28 3.29
C ASP A 43 -17.37 17.40 3.41
N ALA A 44 -16.46 17.44 2.44
CA ALA A 44 -15.20 16.72 2.51
C ALA A 44 -14.25 17.38 3.53
N GLU A 45 -14.01 16.71 4.66
CA GLU A 45 -13.18 17.24 5.75
C GLU A 45 -11.67 17.12 5.46
N PHE A 46 -11.19 15.94 5.05
CA PHE A 46 -9.79 15.66 4.71
C PHE A 46 -9.66 14.36 3.91
N LEU A 47 -8.50 14.16 3.27
CA LEU A 47 -8.10 12.90 2.62
C LEU A 47 -6.96 12.27 3.43
N LEU A 48 -7.06 10.97 3.68
CA LEU A 48 -6.01 10.19 4.36
C LEU A 48 -5.41 9.16 3.41
N LEU A 49 -4.12 9.30 3.13
CA LEU A 49 -3.32 8.37 2.32
C LEU A 49 -2.15 7.89 3.16
N ALA A 50 -1.93 6.58 3.19
CA ALA A 50 -0.82 5.96 3.91
C ALA A 50 -0.43 4.63 3.25
N SER A 51 0.80 4.17 3.52
CA SER A 51 1.25 2.83 3.15
C SER A 51 0.59 1.74 4.00
N ASP A 52 0.79 0.49 3.60
CA ASP A 52 0.37 -0.71 4.35
C ASP A 52 0.82 -0.71 5.83
N GLY A 53 2.01 -0.17 6.13
CA GLY A 53 2.50 -0.06 7.52
C GLY A 53 1.55 0.65 8.51
N LEU A 54 0.61 1.48 8.05
CA LEU A 54 -0.50 1.97 8.91
C LEU A 54 -1.67 0.97 8.91
N TRP A 55 -2.12 0.58 7.72
CA TRP A 55 -3.35 -0.18 7.52
C TRP A 55 -3.29 -1.63 8.01
N ASP A 56 -2.08 -2.17 8.16
CA ASP A 56 -1.82 -3.48 8.75
C ASP A 56 -2.14 -3.52 10.26
N TYR A 57 -2.13 -2.36 10.93
CA TYR A 57 -2.29 -2.25 12.40
C TYR A 57 -3.49 -1.41 12.83
N MET A 58 -4.01 -0.54 11.95
CA MET A 58 -5.13 0.34 12.24
C MET A 58 -6.17 0.27 11.12
N ASN A 59 -7.42 0.00 11.48
CA ASN A 59 -8.51 0.04 10.49
C ASN A 59 -8.81 1.49 10.07
N SER A 60 -9.35 1.64 8.86
CA SER A 60 -9.56 2.95 8.24
C SER A 60 -10.52 3.86 9.01
N LEU A 61 -11.55 3.30 9.66
CA LEU A 61 -12.51 4.09 10.44
C LEU A 61 -11.87 4.67 11.70
N ASP A 62 -11.05 3.87 12.40
CA ASP A 62 -10.32 4.32 13.59
C ASP A 62 -9.27 5.36 13.23
N ALA A 63 -8.53 5.18 12.13
CA ALA A 63 -7.57 6.17 11.65
C ALA A 63 -8.23 7.52 11.32
N VAL A 64 -9.37 7.48 10.62
CA VAL A 64 -10.15 8.68 10.29
C VAL A 64 -10.70 9.34 11.56
N ALA A 65 -11.22 8.56 12.51
CA ALA A 65 -11.70 9.08 13.79
C ALA A 65 -10.56 9.72 14.60
N PHE A 66 -9.39 9.09 14.62
CA PHE A 66 -8.20 9.58 15.29
C PHE A 66 -7.75 10.93 14.72
N VAL A 67 -7.57 11.03 13.40
CA VAL A 67 -7.15 12.28 12.74
C VAL A 67 -8.19 13.37 12.95
N ARG A 68 -9.48 13.05 12.84
CA ARG A 68 -10.56 14.01 13.12
C ARG A 68 -10.46 14.55 14.54
N ASN A 69 -10.16 13.71 15.53
CA ASN A 69 -10.02 14.12 16.92
C ASN A 69 -8.78 15.00 17.13
N GLN A 70 -7.62 14.67 16.53
CA GLN A 70 -6.41 15.50 16.56
C GLN A 70 -6.68 16.89 15.96
N LEU A 71 -7.26 16.94 14.76
CA LEU A 71 -7.59 18.19 14.09
C LEU A 71 -8.59 19.04 14.89
N ARG A 72 -9.56 18.43 15.58
CA ARG A 72 -10.47 19.17 16.47
C ARG A 72 -9.77 19.76 17.70
N GLN A 73 -8.69 19.15 18.17
CA GLN A 73 -7.97 19.62 19.36
C GLN A 73 -7.06 20.81 19.07
N HIS A 74 -6.33 20.78 17.96
CA HIS A 74 -5.31 21.80 17.67
C HIS A 74 -5.34 22.35 16.24
N GLY A 75 -6.08 21.74 15.31
CA GLY A 75 -6.22 22.23 13.92
C GLY A 75 -4.97 22.09 13.05
N ASP A 76 -3.92 21.42 13.54
CA ASP A 76 -2.64 21.27 12.85
C ASP A 76 -2.53 19.88 12.21
N VAL A 77 -2.50 19.82 10.88
CA VAL A 77 -2.43 18.56 10.14
C VAL A 77 -1.09 17.84 10.28
N GLN A 78 0.01 18.57 10.47
CA GLN A 78 1.34 17.99 10.62
C GLN A 78 1.41 17.22 11.94
N ILE A 79 0.96 17.85 13.02
CA ILE A 79 0.91 17.22 14.35
C ILE A 79 -0.04 16.01 14.33
N ALA A 80 -1.20 16.11 13.66
CA ALA A 80 -2.14 15.00 13.54
C ALA A 80 -1.55 13.80 12.79
N CYS A 81 -0.76 14.06 11.74
CA CYS A 81 -0.08 13.03 10.94
C CYS A 81 1.01 12.32 11.76
N GLU A 82 1.84 13.07 12.47
CA GLU A 82 2.89 12.53 13.35
C GLU A 82 2.28 11.69 14.48
N ALA A 83 1.20 12.16 15.09
CA ALA A 83 0.47 11.42 16.11
C ALA A 83 -0.15 10.13 15.57
N LEU A 84 -0.69 10.14 14.34
CA LEU A 84 -1.25 8.95 13.70
C LEU A 84 -0.15 7.91 13.42
N ALA A 85 0.99 8.34 12.88
CA ALA A 85 2.13 7.46 12.65
C ALA A 85 2.62 6.85 13.96
N GLN A 86 2.72 7.66 15.02
CA GLN A 86 3.12 7.18 16.34
C GLN A 86 2.12 6.18 16.92
N ALA A 87 0.82 6.36 16.69
CA ALA A 87 -0.22 5.45 17.16
C ALA A 87 -0.18 4.07 16.46
N ALA A 88 0.37 3.99 15.25
CA ALA A 88 0.52 2.73 14.51
C ALA A 88 1.77 1.92 14.92
N LEU A 89 2.70 2.53 15.67
CA LEU A 89 3.94 1.89 16.11
C LEU A 89 3.82 1.14 17.45
N VAL A 90 2.67 1.25 18.13
CA VAL A 90 2.45 0.75 19.51
C VAL A 90 1.55 -0.46 19.53
#